data_AF-A0AAN7IBC4-F1
#
_entry.id   AF-A0AAN7IBC4-F1
#
_cell.length_a   1.000
_cell.length_b   1.000
_cell.length_c   1.000
_cell.angle_alpha   90.00
_cell.angle_beta   90.00
_cell.angle_gamma   90.00
#
_symmetry.space_group_name_H-M   'P 1'
#
loop_
_entity.id
_entity.type
_entity.pdbx_description
1 polymer ?
#
loop_
_entity_poly.entity_id
_entity_poly.type
_entity_poly.pdbx_seq_one_letter_code
_entity_poly.pdbx_strand_id
1 'polypeptide(L)'
;MRLFIVYFLAFANAVASQSLIINRLPGFSGYLPFKLEIGYVGVGKSDEVQLFYYFIESERSPEDDPLVLWLTGGPGCSAFSGLVYEAGALHIREGSISEWVRCNKSLVYTYDVSSSLNYHQNLIKKGYQVLIYNGDHDMVIPYIAMHAWIVSLNLTIAHDWRPWFVDWQVTGFLIVLCIFTMQYTSKNY
;
A
#
# COMPACT_ATOMS: atom_id res chain seq x y z
N MET A 1 -37.74 -45.26 -6.55
CA MET A 1 -36.74 -44.53 -5.74
C MET A 1 -36.38 -43.26 -6.50
N ARG A 2 -36.86 -42.09 -6.06
CA ARG A 2 -36.60 -40.80 -6.74
C ARG A 2 -35.42 -40.13 -6.05
N LEU A 3 -34.31 -40.00 -6.77
CA LEU A 3 -33.10 -39.33 -6.30
C LEU A 3 -33.32 -37.82 -6.39
N PHE A 4 -33.49 -37.15 -5.25
CA PHE A 4 -33.45 -35.69 -5.17
C PHE A 4 -32.00 -35.26 -4.94
N ILE A 5 -31.36 -34.71 -5.96
CA ILE A 5 -30.07 -34.03 -5.82
C ILE A 5 -30.39 -32.64 -5.25
N VAL A 6 -30.15 -32.45 -3.95
CA VAL A 6 -30.16 -31.12 -3.33
C VAL A 6 -28.89 -30.41 -3.80
N TYR A 7 -29.05 -29.42 -4.68
CA TYR A 7 -28.00 -28.47 -5.00
C TYR A 7 -27.69 -27.71 -3.71
N PHE A 8 -26.57 -28.05 -3.05
CA PHE A 8 -26.00 -27.18 -2.04
C PHE A 8 -25.58 -25.90 -2.75
N LEU A 9 -26.41 -24.87 -2.70
CA LEU A 9 -25.97 -23.51 -2.91
C LEU A 9 -25.07 -23.16 -1.72
N ALA A 10 -23.80 -23.57 -1.81
CA ALA A 10 -22.76 -22.93 -1.04
C ALA A 10 -22.72 -21.48 -1.53
N PHE A 11 -23.38 -20.58 -0.80
CA PHE A 11 -22.97 -19.18 -0.80
C PHE A 11 -21.54 -19.16 -0.28
N ALA A 12 -20.58 -19.34 -1.18
CA ALA A 12 -19.23 -18.93 -0.89
C ALA A 12 -19.32 -17.42 -0.68
N ASN A 13 -19.19 -16.97 0.58
CA ASN A 13 -18.81 -15.59 0.90
C ASN A 13 -17.36 -15.34 0.44
N ALA A 14 -17.00 -15.78 -0.77
CA ALA A 14 -15.83 -15.29 -1.44
C ALA A 14 -16.28 -14.01 -2.12
N VAL A 15 -16.15 -12.88 -1.42
CA VAL A 15 -16.03 -11.61 -2.11
C VAL A 15 -14.79 -11.78 -2.98
N ALA A 16 -15.01 -12.01 -4.27
CA ALA A 16 -13.92 -12.06 -5.23
C ALA A 16 -13.19 -10.73 -5.16
N SER A 17 -11.86 -10.75 -5.28
CA SER A 17 -11.07 -9.54 -5.48
C SER A 17 -11.72 -8.71 -6.58
N GLN A 18 -12.33 -7.60 -6.19
CA GLN A 18 -13.07 -6.71 -7.08
C GLN A 18 -12.38 -5.37 -7.05
N SER A 19 -12.10 -4.83 -8.23
CA SER A 19 -11.63 -3.47 -8.40
C SER A 19 -12.63 -2.66 -9.21
N LEU A 20 -12.57 -1.36 -9.00
CA LEU A 20 -13.45 -0.37 -9.61
C LEU A 20 -12.61 0.84 -10.00
N ILE A 21 -12.67 1.20 -11.28
CA ILE A 21 -12.09 2.45 -11.78
C ILE A 21 -13.03 3.60 -11.42
N ILE A 22 -12.49 4.56 -10.68
CA ILE A 22 -13.18 5.77 -10.25
C ILE A 22 -12.77 6.91 -11.17
N ASN A 23 -13.75 7.46 -11.88
CA ASN A 23 -13.54 8.59 -12.78
C ASN A 23 -13.98 9.93 -12.16
N ARG A 24 -14.71 9.89 -11.04
CA ARG A 24 -15.26 11.06 -10.34
C ARG A 24 -15.34 10.78 -8.84
N LEU A 25 -15.02 11.77 -8.02
CA LEU A 25 -15.13 11.70 -6.57
C LEU A 25 -16.09 12.76 -6.04
N PRO A 26 -16.85 12.48 -4.97
CA PRO A 26 -17.59 13.51 -4.25
C PRO A 26 -16.67 14.66 -3.84
N GLY A 27 -17.05 15.91 -4.16
CA GLY A 27 -16.26 17.10 -3.86
C GLY A 27 -15.17 17.44 -4.90
N PHE A 28 -14.90 16.55 -5.87
CA PHE A 28 -14.03 16.85 -7.01
C PHE A 28 -14.88 17.31 -8.21
N SER A 29 -14.65 18.52 -8.71
CA SER A 29 -15.39 19.04 -9.86
C SER A 29 -14.86 18.43 -11.15
N GLY A 30 -15.73 17.79 -11.94
CA GLY A 30 -15.35 17.21 -13.23
C GLY A 30 -14.89 15.75 -13.13
N TYR A 31 -14.06 15.34 -14.09
CA TYR A 31 -13.39 14.04 -14.13
C TYR A 31 -12.06 14.13 -13.41
N LEU A 32 -11.63 13.04 -12.77
CA LEU A 32 -10.27 12.97 -12.22
C LEU A 32 -9.25 13.09 -13.36
N PRO A 33 -8.18 13.88 -13.18
CA PRO A 33 -7.13 14.04 -14.20
C PRO A 33 -6.21 12.82 -14.31
N PHE A 34 -6.34 11.85 -13.40
CA PHE A 34 -5.57 10.61 -13.35
C PHE A 34 -6.51 9.41 -13.19
N LYS A 35 -6.02 8.21 -13.54
CA LYS A 35 -6.75 6.95 -13.35
C LYS A 35 -6.63 6.51 -11.90
N LEU A 36 -7.75 6.56 -11.18
CA LEU A 36 -7.89 6.01 -9.84
C LEU A 36 -8.61 4.68 -9.89
N GLU A 37 -7.99 3.63 -9.36
CA GLU A 37 -8.63 2.35 -9.10
C GLU A 37 -8.73 2.14 -7.60
N ILE A 38 -9.89 1.67 -7.14
CA ILE A 38 -10.07 1.20 -5.76
C ILE A 38 -10.47 -0.26 -5.78
N GLY A 39 -10.10 -1.01 -4.76
CA GLY A 39 -10.49 -2.40 -4.70
C GLY A 39 -10.11 -3.08 -3.41
N TYR A 40 -10.40 -4.38 -3.39
CA TYR A 40 -9.97 -5.28 -2.32
C TYR A 40 -9.03 -6.34 -2.86
N VAL A 41 -7.93 -6.56 -2.16
CA VAL A 41 -7.03 -7.69 -2.40
C VAL A 41 -7.16 -8.68 -1.26
N GLY A 42 -7.51 -9.91 -1.63
CA GLY A 42 -7.48 -11.04 -0.72
C GLY A 42 -6.06 -11.39 -0.33
N VAL A 43 -5.85 -11.52 0.99
CA VAL A 43 -4.62 -11.95 1.62
C VAL A 43 -4.93 -12.95 2.73
N GLY A 44 -4.04 -13.93 2.92
CA GLY A 44 -4.23 -15.00 3.91
C GLY A 44 -3.96 -16.36 3.29
N LYS A 45 -4.23 -17.45 4.00
CA LYS A 45 -4.06 -18.79 3.40
C LYS A 45 -5.14 -19.12 2.38
N SER A 46 -6.32 -18.53 2.55
CA SER A 46 -7.53 -18.74 1.77
C SER A 46 -8.16 -17.40 1.36
N ASP A 47 -7.35 -16.33 1.26
CA ASP A 47 -7.80 -14.96 0.99
C ASP A 47 -8.89 -14.47 1.97
N GLU A 48 -8.83 -14.94 3.22
CA GLU A 48 -9.81 -14.67 4.26
C GLU A 48 -9.79 -13.23 4.79
N VAL A 49 -8.68 -12.51 4.60
CA VAL A 49 -8.54 -11.09 4.93
C VAL A 49 -8.56 -10.28 3.64
N GLN A 50 -9.34 -9.20 3.62
CA GLN A 50 -9.49 -8.34 2.45
C GLN A 50 -8.89 -6.97 2.76
N LEU A 51 -7.78 -6.63 2.10
CA LEU A 51 -7.15 -5.31 2.23
C LEU A 51 -7.74 -4.36 1.18
N PHE A 52 -8.31 -3.25 1.63
CA PHE A 52 -8.73 -2.17 0.75
C PHE A 52 -7.52 -1.37 0.25
N TYR A 53 -7.49 -1.01 -1.03
CA TYR A 53 -6.45 -0.17 -1.61
C TYR A 53 -7.00 0.98 -2.47
N TYR A 54 -6.17 2.01 -2.60
CA TYR A 54 -6.28 3.06 -3.62
C TYR A 54 -5.05 2.92 -4.53
N PHE A 55 -5.26 2.81 -5.84
CA PHE A 55 -4.20 2.72 -6.84
C PHE A 55 -4.32 3.88 -7.82
N ILE A 56 -3.26 4.66 -7.96
CA ILE A 56 -3.14 5.69 -8.99
C ILE A 56 -2.13 5.17 -10.02
N GLU A 57 -2.59 5.02 -11.26
CA GLU A 57 -1.73 4.60 -12.37
C GLU A 57 -0.77 5.73 -12.75
N SER A 58 0.48 5.40 -13.10
CA SER A 58 1.46 6.39 -13.54
C SER A 58 1.00 7.11 -14.80
N GLU A 59 1.15 8.43 -14.85
CA GLU A 59 0.84 9.23 -16.05
C GLU A 59 1.98 9.22 -17.09
N ARG A 60 3.15 8.66 -16.74
CA ARG A 60 4.34 8.63 -17.62
C ARG A 60 4.37 7.38 -18.50
N SER A 61 4.69 6.22 -17.93
CA SER A 61 4.67 4.93 -18.62
C SER A 61 4.19 3.84 -17.65
N PRO A 62 2.87 3.57 -17.56
CA PRO A 62 2.30 2.60 -16.61
C PRO A 62 2.92 1.20 -16.66
N GLU A 63 3.37 0.76 -17.84
CA GLU A 63 3.94 -0.57 -18.05
C GLU A 63 5.41 -0.65 -17.62
N ASP A 64 6.15 0.46 -17.67
CA ASP A 64 7.58 0.51 -17.35
C ASP A 64 7.86 1.08 -15.94
N ASP A 65 6.95 1.88 -15.41
CA ASP A 65 7.11 2.55 -14.13
C ASP A 65 6.93 1.57 -12.96
N PRO A 66 7.77 1.67 -11.91
CA PRO A 66 7.69 0.74 -10.80
C PRO A 66 6.41 0.96 -9.99
N LEU A 67 5.81 -0.12 -9.51
CA LEU A 67 4.73 -0.03 -8.52
C LEU A 67 5.32 0.37 -7.16
N VAL A 68 4.78 1.47 -6.60
CA VAL A 68 5.17 1.99 -5.29
C VAL A 68 4.09 1.65 -4.28
N LEU A 69 4.44 0.92 -3.21
CA LEU A 69 3.54 0.65 -2.11
C LEU A 69 3.74 1.71 -1.02
N TRP A 70 2.77 2.61 -0.86
CA TRP A 70 2.79 3.60 0.19
C TRP A 70 2.08 3.09 1.45
N LEU A 71 2.83 2.96 2.54
CA LEU A 71 2.30 2.63 3.86
C LEU A 71 2.49 3.83 4.78
N THR A 72 1.40 4.40 5.29
CA THR A 72 1.47 5.45 6.30
C THR A 72 1.85 4.87 7.67
N GLY A 73 2.71 5.57 8.41
CA GLY A 73 3.12 5.18 9.77
C GLY A 73 2.06 5.44 10.85
N GLY A 74 2.46 5.25 12.12
CA GLY A 74 1.62 5.38 13.32
C GLY A 74 0.50 4.33 13.41
N PRO A 75 0.05 3.89 14.59
CA PRO A 75 -1.11 3.01 14.64
C PRO A 75 -2.41 3.80 14.39
N GLY A 76 -3.27 3.25 13.53
CA GLY A 76 -4.67 3.64 13.39
C GLY A 76 -4.99 4.76 12.39
N CYS A 77 -4.00 5.40 11.77
CA CYS A 77 -4.22 6.35 10.68
C CYS A 77 -4.48 5.62 9.36
N SER A 78 -5.41 6.12 8.53
CA SER A 78 -5.65 5.57 7.21
C SER A 78 -4.55 5.95 6.23
N ALA A 79 -4.14 5.01 5.37
CA ALA A 79 -3.24 5.26 4.24
C ALA A 79 -3.77 6.35 3.27
N PHE A 80 -5.07 6.61 3.30
CA PHE A 80 -5.69 7.72 2.58
C PHE A 80 -5.11 9.09 2.98
N SER A 81 -4.60 9.24 4.21
CA SER A 81 -3.91 10.45 4.64
C SER A 81 -2.64 10.71 3.83
N GLY A 82 -1.87 9.67 3.51
CA GLY A 82 -0.71 9.80 2.61
C GLY A 82 -1.13 10.27 1.21
N LEU A 83 -2.23 9.73 0.68
CA LEU A 83 -2.75 10.11 -0.64
C LEU A 83 -3.14 11.60 -0.72
N VAL A 84 -3.81 12.11 0.32
CA VAL A 84 -4.34 13.48 0.33
C VAL A 84 -3.29 14.50 0.74
N TYR A 85 -2.53 14.25 1.81
CA TYR A 85 -1.63 15.26 2.40
C TYR A 85 -0.19 15.17 1.89
N GLU A 86 0.29 13.97 1.57
CA GLU A 86 1.71 13.75 1.27
C GLU A 86 1.93 13.68 -0.24
N ALA A 87 1.13 12.89 -0.95
CA ALA A 87 1.18 12.81 -2.41
C ALA A 87 0.49 14.00 -3.11
N GLY A 88 -0.47 14.66 -2.44
CA GLY A 88 -1.16 15.84 -2.98
C GLY A 88 -2.08 15.56 -4.18
N ALA A 89 -2.36 14.29 -4.50
CA ALA A 89 -3.01 13.91 -5.76
C ALA A 89 -4.38 14.57 -5.97
N LEU A 90 -5.15 14.76 -4.90
CA LEU A 90 -6.57 15.16 -4.98
C LEU A 90 -6.82 16.67 -4.96
N HIS A 91 -5.80 17.51 -4.76
CA HIS A 91 -5.89 18.99 -4.79
C HIS A 91 -7.20 19.56 -4.24
N ILE A 92 -7.56 19.14 -3.02
CA ILE A 92 -8.89 19.37 -2.46
C ILE A 92 -9.15 20.87 -2.31
N ARG A 93 -10.29 21.34 -2.84
CA ARG A 93 -10.65 22.76 -2.84
C ARG A 93 -10.81 23.29 -1.41
N GLU A 94 -10.16 24.41 -1.13
CA GLU A 94 -10.29 25.10 0.15
C GLU A 94 -11.75 25.43 0.47
N GLY A 95 -12.17 25.12 1.69
CA GLY A 95 -13.55 25.32 2.17
C GLY A 95 -14.55 24.21 1.79
N SER A 96 -14.16 23.16 1.06
CA SER A 96 -15.06 22.03 0.78
C SER A 96 -15.27 21.09 1.98
N ILE A 97 -14.32 21.11 2.91
CA ILE A 97 -14.40 20.42 4.20
C ILE A 97 -14.10 21.44 5.29
N SER A 98 -14.92 21.46 6.34
CA SER A 98 -14.77 22.40 7.47
C SER A 98 -13.55 22.08 8.35
N GLU A 99 -13.32 20.80 8.61
CA GLU A 99 -12.17 20.32 9.39
C GLU A 99 -11.67 18.98 8.83
N TRP A 100 -10.36 18.95 8.57
CA TRP A 100 -9.66 17.78 8.07
C TRP A 100 -9.03 17.02 9.24
N VAL A 101 -9.66 15.93 9.65
CA VAL A 101 -9.13 15.07 10.72
C VAL A 101 -8.15 14.07 10.12
N ARG A 102 -6.84 14.31 10.26
CA ARG A 102 -5.77 13.45 9.70
C ARG A 102 -5.91 11.99 10.14
N CYS A 103 -6.18 11.77 11.42
CA CYS A 103 -6.40 10.43 11.98
C CYS A 103 -7.62 10.47 12.89
N ASN A 104 -8.71 9.84 12.44
CA ASN A 104 -9.91 9.71 13.26
C ASN A 104 -9.70 8.59 14.28
N LYS A 105 -9.24 8.94 15.48
CA LYS A 105 -9.00 8.01 16.59
C LYS A 105 -10.26 7.44 17.22
N SER A 106 -11.44 7.96 16.85
CA SER A 106 -12.73 7.41 17.29
C SER A 106 -13.12 6.17 16.48
N LEU A 107 -12.43 5.88 15.37
CA LEU A 107 -12.61 4.63 14.64
C LEU A 107 -12.06 3.48 15.48
N VAL A 108 -12.95 2.59 15.92
CA VAL A 108 -12.60 1.39 16.68
C VAL A 108 -12.40 0.25 15.69
N TYR A 109 -11.16 -0.19 15.50
CA TYR A 109 -10.88 -1.42 14.78
C TYR A 109 -11.36 -2.63 15.59
N THR A 110 -11.89 -3.64 14.92
CA THR A 110 -12.42 -4.84 15.57
C THR A 110 -11.33 -5.80 16.03
N TYR A 111 -10.16 -5.78 15.38
CA TYR A 111 -8.99 -6.56 15.74
C TYR A 111 -7.72 -5.93 15.18
N ASP A 112 -6.61 -6.20 15.85
CA ASP A 112 -5.27 -5.86 15.38
C ASP A 112 -4.62 -7.08 14.70
N VAL A 113 -3.91 -6.82 13.60
CA VAL A 113 -3.03 -7.80 12.98
C VAL A 113 -1.65 -7.68 13.62
N SER A 114 -1.22 -8.73 14.31
CA SER A 114 0.08 -8.74 15.01
C SER A 114 1.29 -8.77 14.07
N SER A 115 1.14 -9.31 12.86
CA SER A 115 2.18 -9.30 11.82
C SER A 115 1.57 -9.32 10.44
N SER A 116 2.04 -8.41 9.58
CA SER A 116 1.67 -8.33 8.17
C SER A 116 2.55 -9.20 7.26
N LEU A 117 3.51 -9.96 7.81
CA LEU A 117 4.53 -10.69 7.06
C LEU A 117 3.91 -11.66 6.05
N ASN A 118 2.98 -12.49 6.51
CA ASN A 118 2.31 -13.50 5.65
C ASN A 118 1.53 -12.83 4.50
N TYR A 119 0.92 -11.68 4.75
CA TYR A 119 0.18 -10.95 3.73
C TYR A 119 1.11 -10.39 2.65
N HIS A 120 2.27 -9.84 3.05
CA HIS A 120 3.26 -9.38 2.08
C HIS A 120 3.89 -10.54 1.32
N GLN A 121 4.21 -11.67 1.97
CA GLN A 121 4.66 -12.89 1.26
C GLN A 121 3.65 -13.37 0.22
N ASN A 122 2.36 -13.26 0.48
CA ASN A 122 1.33 -13.59 -0.49
C ASN A 122 1.28 -12.61 -1.67
N LEU A 123 1.42 -11.31 -1.42
CA LEU A 123 1.51 -10.30 -2.49
C LEU A 123 2.74 -10.53 -3.38
N ILE A 124 3.87 -10.92 -2.78
CA ILE A 124 5.12 -11.24 -3.49
C ILE A 124 4.93 -12.42 -4.44
N LYS A 125 4.26 -13.48 -3.98
CA LYS A 125 3.96 -14.66 -4.81
C LYS A 125 3.09 -14.31 -6.03
N LYS A 126 2.33 -13.22 -5.99
CA LYS A 126 1.54 -12.72 -7.12
C LYS A 126 2.40 -11.98 -8.17
N GLY A 127 3.69 -11.75 -7.91
CA GLY A 127 4.64 -11.18 -8.87
C GLY A 127 4.71 -9.66 -8.90
N TYR A 128 4.07 -8.97 -7.94
CA TYR A 128 4.13 -7.51 -7.87
C TYR A 128 5.52 -7.05 -7.45
N GLN A 129 6.14 -6.24 -8.30
CA GLN A 129 7.33 -5.48 -7.92
C GLN A 129 6.90 -4.34 -7.02
N VAL A 130 7.59 -4.13 -5.90
CA VAL A 130 7.18 -3.11 -4.95
C VAL A 130 8.41 -2.31 -4.51
N LEU A 131 8.24 -0.99 -4.47
CA LEU A 131 9.13 -0.10 -3.74
C LEU A 131 8.66 0.04 -2.29
N ILE A 132 9.55 -0.20 -1.33
CA ILE A 132 9.32 0.16 0.07
C ILE A 132 10.24 1.31 0.47
N TYR A 133 9.69 2.27 1.20
CA TYR A 133 10.38 3.48 1.62
C TYR A 133 10.20 3.72 3.12
N ASN A 134 11.28 4.09 3.83
CA ASN A 134 11.24 4.39 5.26
C ASN A 134 12.21 5.55 5.59
N GLY A 135 11.89 6.36 6.61
CA GLY A 135 12.73 7.44 7.14
C GLY A 135 13.42 7.04 8.46
N ASP A 136 14.67 7.44 8.67
CA ASP A 136 15.63 6.96 9.70
C ASP A 136 15.41 7.72 10.99
N HIS A 137 14.94 8.95 10.84
CA HIS A 137 14.47 9.76 11.93
C HIS A 137 13.04 9.39 12.39
N ASP A 138 12.38 8.39 11.78
CA ASP A 138 11.13 7.85 12.33
C ASP A 138 11.42 7.01 13.57
N MET A 139 11.06 7.51 14.74
CA MET A 139 11.23 6.80 16.01
C MET A 139 10.05 5.86 16.33
N VAL A 140 8.93 5.98 15.61
CA VAL A 140 7.74 5.13 15.81
C VAL A 140 7.88 3.84 15.02
N ILE A 141 8.29 3.92 13.74
CA ILE A 141 8.64 2.76 12.89
C ILE A 141 10.10 2.91 12.44
N PRO A 142 11.07 2.57 13.31
CA PRO A 142 12.48 2.81 13.04
C PRO A 142 13.00 1.90 11.92
N TYR A 143 13.99 2.41 11.19
CA TYR A 143 14.69 1.69 10.13
C TYR A 143 15.11 0.27 10.55
N ILE A 144 15.57 0.08 11.80
CA ILE A 144 15.98 -1.23 12.32
C ILE A 144 14.81 -2.23 12.33
N ALA A 145 13.61 -1.78 12.71
CA ALA A 145 12.41 -2.62 12.70
C ALA A 145 12.03 -3.00 11.27
N MET A 146 12.11 -2.05 10.34
CA MET A 146 11.85 -2.30 8.93
C MET A 146 12.87 -3.28 8.33
N HIS A 147 14.15 -3.11 8.66
CA HIS A 147 15.22 -4.01 8.23
C HIS A 147 14.98 -5.44 8.72
N ALA A 148 14.64 -5.61 10.01
CA ALA A 148 14.32 -6.92 10.57
C ALA A 148 13.11 -7.58 9.87
N TRP A 149 12.07 -6.79 9.58
CA TRP A 149 10.91 -7.26 8.84
C TRP A 149 11.28 -7.71 7.42
N ILE A 150 12.14 -6.98 6.71
CA ILE A 150 12.59 -7.37 5.36
C ILE A 150 13.40 -8.66 5.39
N VAL A 151 14.32 -8.79 6.34
CA VAL A 151 15.09 -10.03 6.51
C VAL A 151 14.15 -11.22 6.73
N SER A 152 13.04 -11.02 7.45
CA SER A 152 12.03 -12.07 7.66
C SER A 152 11.22 -12.45 6.41
N LEU A 153 11.21 -11.63 5.35
CA LEU A 153 10.63 -12.01 4.06
C LEU A 153 11.43 -13.12 3.36
N ASN A 154 12.70 -13.32 3.74
CA ASN A 154 13.59 -14.35 3.19
C ASN A 154 13.72 -14.28 1.65
N LEU A 155 13.94 -13.06 1.13
CA LEU A 155 14.13 -12.80 -0.30
C LEU A 155 15.62 -12.78 -0.65
N THR A 156 15.95 -13.18 -1.87
CA THR A 156 17.32 -13.12 -2.39
C THR A 156 17.72 -11.68 -2.66
N ILE A 157 18.92 -11.29 -2.27
CA ILE A 157 19.48 -9.98 -2.59
C ILE A 157 19.96 -9.99 -4.04
N ALA A 158 19.44 -9.09 -4.87
CA ALA A 158 19.86 -8.89 -6.26
C ALA A 158 21.03 -7.90 -6.34
N HIS A 159 20.95 -6.81 -5.57
CA HIS A 159 22.02 -5.84 -5.42
C HIS A 159 22.16 -5.41 -3.97
N ASP A 160 23.40 -5.44 -3.47
CA ASP A 160 23.74 -5.00 -2.12
C ASP A 160 23.47 -3.51 -1.91
N TRP A 161 23.46 -3.14 -0.62
CA TRP A 161 23.28 -1.78 -0.15
C TRP A 161 24.19 -0.78 -0.87
N ARG A 162 23.57 0.26 -1.42
CA ARG A 162 24.28 1.36 -2.05
C ARG A 162 23.62 2.71 -1.76
N PRO A 163 24.39 3.80 -1.70
CA PRO A 163 23.82 5.13 -1.61
C PRO A 163 23.07 5.49 -2.90
N TRP A 164 22.05 6.34 -2.79
CA TRP A 164 21.46 7.05 -3.91
C TRP A 164 21.55 8.56 -3.70
N PHE A 165 21.57 9.29 -4.83
CA PHE A 165 21.93 10.69 -4.85
C PHE A 165 20.85 11.54 -5.52
N VAL A 166 20.61 12.72 -4.96
CA VAL A 166 19.88 13.82 -5.58
C VAL A 166 20.79 15.04 -5.48
N ASP A 167 21.02 15.74 -6.59
CA ASP A 167 21.88 16.93 -6.65
C ASP A 167 23.26 16.73 -5.99
N TRP A 168 23.87 15.56 -6.23
CA TRP A 168 25.17 15.15 -5.66
C TRP A 168 25.21 14.96 -4.15
N GLN A 169 24.07 15.04 -3.47
CA GLN A 169 23.94 14.75 -2.05
C GLN A 169 23.47 13.30 -1.86
N VAL A 170 24.04 12.60 -0.87
CA VAL A 170 23.49 11.30 -0.44
C VAL A 170 22.11 11.55 0.15
N THR A 171 21.08 11.16 -0.59
CA THR A 171 19.70 11.26 -0.14
C THR A 171 19.34 10.09 0.74
N GLY A 172 20.01 8.94 0.56
CA GLY A 172 20.05 7.83 1.51
C GLY A 172 20.54 6.54 0.88
N PHE A 173 20.03 5.39 1.32
CA PHE A 173 20.53 4.06 0.94
C PHE A 173 19.45 3.19 0.33
N LEU A 174 19.81 2.28 -0.55
CA LEU A 174 18.87 1.38 -1.20
C LEU A 174 19.45 -0.03 -1.31
N ILE A 175 18.60 -1.04 -1.23
CA ILE A 175 18.92 -2.45 -1.51
C ILE A 175 17.90 -2.97 -2.51
N VAL A 176 18.36 -3.78 -3.47
CA VAL A 176 17.46 -4.42 -4.43
C VAL A 176 17.39 -5.90 -4.11
N LEU A 177 16.18 -6.38 -3.85
CA LEU A 177 15.89 -7.79 -3.64
C LEU A 177 15.30 -8.34 -4.94
N CYS A 178 15.48 -9.63 -5.23
CA CYS A 178 14.72 -10.27 -6.29
C CYS A 178 13.22 -10.06 -5.98
N ILE A 179 12.52 -9.28 -6.82
CA ILE A 179 11.11 -8.83 -6.71
C ILE A 179 10.89 -7.47 -5.98
N PHE A 180 11.87 -6.85 -5.31
CA PHE A 180 11.70 -5.51 -4.68
C PHE A 180 12.86 -4.56 -4.93
N THR A 181 12.56 -3.26 -4.87
CA THR A 181 13.56 -2.24 -4.55
C THR A 181 13.18 -1.62 -3.20
N MET A 182 14.12 -1.45 -2.27
CA MET A 182 13.88 -0.64 -1.07
C MET A 182 14.76 0.60 -1.11
N GLN A 183 14.20 1.76 -0.79
CA GLN A 183 14.92 3.01 -0.61
C GLN A 183 14.74 3.56 0.82
N TYR A 184 15.76 4.24 1.29
CA TYR A 184 15.85 4.84 2.61
C TYR A 184 16.40 6.27 2.44
N THR A 185 15.95 7.28 3.21
CA THR A 185 16.43 8.68 3.08
C THR A 185 17.16 9.28 4.27
N SER A 186 18.49 9.33 4.23
CA SER A 186 19.24 10.09 5.22
C SER A 186 19.16 11.59 4.91
N LYS A 187 18.43 12.35 5.73
CA LYS A 187 18.60 13.81 5.76
C LYS A 187 19.86 14.13 6.56
N ASN A 188 20.98 14.27 5.87
CA ASN A 188 22.16 14.92 6.44
C ASN A 188 21.87 16.43 6.53
N TYR A 189 21.93 16.99 7.74
CA TYR A 189 22.00 18.43 7.97
C TYR A 189 23.37 18.98 7.59
#